data_AF-A0A0S2I5A4-F1
#
_entry.id   AF-A0A0S2I5A4-F1
#
_cell.length_a   1.000
_cell.length_b   1.000
_cell.length_c   1.000
_cell.angle_alpha   90.00
_cell.angle_beta   90.00
_cell.angle_gamma   90.00
#
_symmetry.space_group_name_H-M   'P 1'
#
loop_
_entity.id
_entity.type
_entity.pdbx_description
1 polymer ?
#
loop_
_entity_poly.entity_id
_entity_poly.type
_entity_poly.pdbx_seq_one_letter_code
_entity_poly.pdbx_strand_id
1 'polypeptide(L)'
;MRKVVFILIVLLASGLINESYGQKKDDKLKLESGFLGNKYYKGVWSISRGEAFNMLSENGEAYNLAIEGEKLQKTSTITSAVGAALIGYTVGSALGGAEDPKWYIAGIGGGIVLISIPIYSTGNKKIHEAIEVYNEEELSASLNKKSFIDKISLAAGPDGVGLRLTF
;
A
#
# COMPACT_ATOMS: atom_id res chain seq x y z
N MET A 1 -46.81 35.01 7.80
CA MET A 1 -45.87 35.13 6.65
C MET A 1 -44.42 35.34 7.07
N ARG A 2 -44.08 36.32 7.93
CA ARG A 2 -42.67 36.57 8.38
C ARG A 2 -41.93 35.36 8.97
N LYS A 3 -42.60 34.53 9.79
CA LYS A 3 -41.99 33.34 10.41
C LYS A 3 -41.67 32.22 9.42
N VAL A 4 -42.46 32.10 8.34
CA VAL A 4 -42.29 31.07 7.30
C VAL A 4 -41.11 31.42 6.39
N VAL A 5 -40.93 32.71 6.08
CA VAL A 5 -39.77 33.22 5.33
C VAL A 5 -38.47 32.98 6.10
N PHE A 6 -38.49 33.17 7.42
CA PHE A 6 -37.32 32.93 8.27
C PHE A 6 -36.91 31.44 8.28
N ILE A 7 -37.89 30.53 8.35
CA ILE A 7 -37.64 29.08 8.32
C ILE A 7 -37.09 28.64 6.95
N LEU A 8 -37.58 29.21 5.85
CA LEU A 8 -37.08 28.93 4.50
C LEU A 8 -35.64 29.41 4.30
N ILE A 9 -35.28 30.57 4.85
CA ILE A 9 -33.90 31.09 4.79
C ILE A 9 -32.94 30.18 5.58
N VAL A 10 -33.36 29.67 6.74
CA VAL A 10 -32.54 28.76 7.56
C VAL A 10 -32.34 27.41 6.86
N LEU A 11 -33.37 26.86 6.20
CA LEU A 11 -33.29 25.61 5.42
C LEU A 11 -32.39 25.74 4.18
N LEU A 12 -32.43 26.89 3.50
CA LEU A 12 -31.55 27.16 2.35
C LEU A 12 -30.09 27.35 2.78
N ALA A 13 -29.84 27.93 3.96
CA ALA A 13 -28.49 28.08 4.50
C ALA A 13 -27.88 26.74 4.95
N SER A 14 -28.69 25.79 5.44
CA SER A 14 -28.19 24.46 5.83
C SER A 14 -27.75 23.58 4.65
N GLY A 15 -28.15 23.90 3.42
CA GLY A 15 -27.72 23.18 2.20
C GLY A 15 -26.36 23.61 1.65
N LEU A 16 -25.74 24.66 2.20
CA LEU A 16 -24.46 25.21 1.72
C LEU A 16 -23.24 24.70 2.50
N ILE A 17 -23.46 23.97 3.59
CA ILE A 17 -22.43 23.20 4.29
C ILE A 17 -22.41 21.77 3.76
N ASN A 18 -22.24 21.64 2.44
CA ASN A 18 -21.58 20.45 1.93
C ASN A 18 -20.16 20.54 2.46
N GLU A 19 -19.84 19.68 3.41
CA GLU A 19 -18.50 19.43 3.87
C GLU A 19 -17.62 19.27 2.62
N SER A 20 -16.85 20.30 2.32
CA SER A 20 -15.71 20.17 1.44
C SER A 20 -14.75 19.26 2.20
N TYR A 21 -14.93 17.95 2.00
CA TYR A 21 -13.84 17.01 2.17
C TYR A 21 -12.78 17.47 1.18
N GLY A 22 -11.95 18.43 1.60
CA GLY A 22 -10.63 18.63 1.06
C GLY A 22 -9.89 17.35 1.35
N GLN A 23 -10.10 16.35 0.49
CA GLN A 23 -9.58 15.01 0.65
C GLN A 23 -8.08 15.16 0.78
N LYS A 24 -7.60 14.86 1.99
CA LYS A 24 -6.20 14.57 2.25
C LYS A 24 -5.81 13.54 1.18
N LYS A 25 -5.09 13.97 0.14
CA LYS A 25 -4.51 13.02 -0.82
C LYS A 25 -3.71 12.06 0.03
N ASP A 26 -4.18 10.82 0.09
CA ASP A 26 -3.45 9.76 0.75
C ASP A 26 -2.26 9.44 -0.16
N ASP A 27 -1.23 10.29 -0.15
CA ASP A 27 -0.02 10.13 -0.98
C ASP A 27 0.86 8.97 -0.51
N LYS A 28 0.37 8.18 0.46
CA LYS A 28 1.03 7.00 0.98
C LYS A 28 1.20 5.95 -0.10
N LEU A 29 2.37 5.32 -0.07
CA LEU A 29 2.66 4.13 -0.83
C LEU A 29 1.87 2.96 -0.24
N LYS A 30 1.23 2.16 -1.09
CA LYS A 30 0.45 0.97 -0.72
C LYS A 30 0.83 -0.22 -1.57
N LEU A 31 0.80 -1.38 -0.93
CA LEU A 31 0.99 -2.67 -1.58
C LEU A 31 -0.29 -3.49 -1.42
N GLU A 32 -0.82 -3.99 -2.53
CA GLU A 32 -1.85 -5.02 -2.56
C GLU A 32 -1.24 -6.33 -3.04
N SER A 33 -1.22 -7.32 -2.16
CA SER A 33 -0.77 -8.68 -2.48
C SER A 33 -1.91 -9.46 -3.14
N GLY A 34 -1.72 -9.92 -4.38
CA GLY A 34 -2.66 -10.80 -5.09
C GLY A 34 -2.08 -12.17 -5.43
N PHE A 35 -2.93 -13.10 -5.84
CA PHE A 35 -2.51 -14.44 -6.27
C PHE A 35 -1.58 -14.42 -7.49
N LEU A 36 -1.79 -13.48 -8.41
CA LEU A 36 -0.95 -13.28 -9.60
C LEU A 36 0.22 -12.30 -9.37
N GLY A 37 0.46 -11.91 -8.12
CA GLY A 37 1.53 -11.03 -7.73
C GLY A 37 1.07 -9.71 -7.11
N ASN A 38 2.05 -8.88 -6.83
CA ASN A 38 1.91 -7.64 -6.07
C ASN A 38 1.58 -6.45 -6.97
N LYS A 39 0.63 -5.61 -6.53
CA LYS A 39 0.30 -4.32 -7.16
C LYS A 39 0.67 -3.18 -6.22
N TYR A 40 1.27 -2.14 -6.79
CA TYR A 40 1.72 -0.96 -6.04
C TYR A 40 0.85 0.23 -6.39
N TYR A 41 0.59 1.08 -5.39
CA TYR A 41 -0.20 2.29 -5.55
C TYR A 41 0.41 3.45 -4.76
N LYS A 42 0.29 4.66 -5.31
CA LYS A 42 0.48 5.91 -4.58
C LYS A 42 -0.87 6.62 -4.53
N GLY A 43 -1.50 6.61 -3.37
CA GLY A 43 -2.91 7.00 -3.24
C GLY A 43 -3.84 6.17 -4.11
N VAL A 44 -4.44 6.81 -5.12
CA VAL A 44 -5.41 6.17 -6.02
C VAL A 44 -4.74 5.65 -7.31
N TRP A 45 -3.51 6.06 -7.58
CA TRP A 45 -2.83 5.74 -8.83
C TRP A 45 -2.02 4.45 -8.68
N SER A 46 -2.24 3.50 -9.59
CA SER A 46 -1.35 2.35 -9.70
C SER A 46 -0.02 2.79 -10.27
N ILE A 47 1.07 2.38 -9.62
CA ILE A 47 2.44 2.67 -10.04
C ILE A 47 3.15 1.37 -10.36
N SER A 48 4.20 1.46 -11.17
CA SER A 48 5.06 0.32 -11.45
C SER A 48 5.86 -0.07 -10.21
N ARG A 49 6.29 -1.34 -10.17
CA ARG A 49 7.24 -1.80 -9.14
C ARG A 49 8.51 -0.95 -9.13
N GLY A 50 9.03 -0.59 -10.31
CA GLY A 50 10.24 0.22 -10.43
C GLY A 50 10.08 1.59 -9.79
N GLU A 51 8.95 2.25 -10.01
CA GLU A 51 8.63 3.54 -9.36
C GLU A 51 8.51 3.38 -7.84
N ALA A 52 7.82 2.33 -7.38
CA ALA A 52 7.73 2.05 -5.94
C ALA A 52 9.10 1.85 -5.30
N PHE A 53 9.98 1.07 -5.94
CA PHE A 53 11.35 0.82 -5.43
C PHE A 53 12.23 2.06 -5.50
N ASN A 54 12.06 2.90 -6.53
CA ASN A 54 12.76 4.19 -6.61
C ASN A 54 12.32 5.11 -5.46
N MET A 55 11.03 5.14 -5.10
CA MET A 55 10.57 5.91 -3.94
C MET A 55 11.14 5.36 -2.63
N LEU A 56 11.10 4.04 -2.45
CA LEU A 56 11.69 3.39 -1.27
C LEU A 56 13.19 3.67 -1.15
N SER A 57 13.90 3.90 -2.26
CA SER A 57 15.33 4.23 -2.27
C SER A 57 15.70 5.56 -1.60
N GLU A 58 14.73 6.45 -1.40
CA GLU A 58 14.92 7.69 -0.63
C GLU A 58 15.21 7.40 0.86
N ASN A 59 14.81 6.22 1.34
CA ASN A 59 15.08 5.73 2.69
C ASN A 59 15.93 4.44 2.62
N GLY A 60 17.14 4.49 3.17
CA GLY A 60 18.07 3.36 3.13
C GLY A 60 17.55 2.10 3.84
N GLU A 61 16.81 2.24 4.93
CA GLU A 61 16.23 1.11 5.68
C GLU A 61 15.07 0.47 4.91
N ALA A 62 14.12 1.30 4.43
CA ALA A 62 13.00 0.87 3.62
C ALA A 62 13.48 0.15 2.34
N TYR A 63 14.48 0.71 1.66
CA TYR A 63 15.06 0.11 0.47
C TYR A 63 15.70 -1.26 0.73
N ASN A 64 16.45 -1.40 1.83
CA ASN A 64 17.07 -2.68 2.18
C ASN A 64 16.03 -3.77 2.43
N LEU A 65 14.98 -3.46 3.20
CA LEU A 65 13.86 -4.38 3.43
C LEU A 65 13.16 -4.77 2.12
N ALA A 66 12.96 -3.81 1.22
CA ALA A 66 12.34 -4.06 -0.09
C ALA A 66 13.18 -5.01 -0.95
N ILE A 67 14.50 -4.81 -0.99
CA ILE A 67 15.45 -5.66 -1.74
C ILE A 67 15.52 -7.07 -1.15
N GLU A 68 15.54 -7.20 0.17
CA GLU A 68 15.47 -8.51 0.83
C GLU A 68 14.16 -9.25 0.49
N GLY A 69 13.03 -8.54 0.56
CA GLY A 69 11.74 -9.08 0.16
C GLY A 69 11.72 -9.52 -1.30
N GLU A 70 12.29 -8.72 -2.20
CA GLU A 70 12.38 -9.04 -3.63
C GLU A 70 13.24 -10.28 -3.89
N LYS A 71 14.37 -10.42 -3.19
CA LYS A 71 15.23 -11.62 -3.28
C LYS A 71 14.46 -12.88 -2.88
N LEU A 72 13.69 -12.83 -1.79
CA LEU A 72 12.86 -13.96 -1.36
C LEU A 72 11.79 -14.31 -2.40
N GLN A 73 11.13 -13.31 -2.98
CA GLN A 73 10.15 -13.54 -4.05
C GLN A 73 10.77 -14.17 -5.30
N LYS A 74 11.94 -13.69 -5.73
CA LYS A 74 12.68 -14.27 -6.87
C LYS A 74 13.05 -15.71 -6.61
N THR A 75 13.59 -16.01 -5.42
CA THR A 75 13.90 -17.38 -5.00
C THR A 75 12.66 -18.26 -5.00
N SER A 76 11.54 -17.78 -4.44
CA SER A 76 10.27 -18.53 -4.48
C SER A 76 9.76 -18.75 -5.90
N THR A 77 9.87 -17.75 -6.78
CA THR A 77 9.44 -17.87 -8.18
C THR A 77 10.26 -18.93 -8.92
N ILE A 78 11.58 -18.96 -8.72
CA ILE A 78 12.44 -19.98 -9.32
C ILE A 78 12.09 -21.37 -8.75
N THR A 79 11.95 -21.48 -7.43
CA THR A 79 11.62 -22.74 -6.76
C THR A 79 10.26 -23.28 -7.23
N SER A 80 9.23 -22.44 -7.28
CA SER A 80 7.90 -22.81 -7.79
C SER A 80 7.93 -23.17 -9.28
N ALA A 81 8.72 -22.47 -10.10
CA ALA A 81 8.89 -22.80 -11.52
C ALA A 81 9.53 -24.19 -11.71
N VAL A 82 10.55 -24.53 -10.90
CA VAL A 82 11.15 -25.88 -10.91
C VAL A 82 10.12 -26.92 -10.51
N GLY A 83 9.38 -26.70 -9.41
CA GLY A 83 8.34 -27.64 -8.97
C GLY A 83 7.22 -27.80 -10.00
N ALA A 84 6.77 -26.70 -10.61
CA ALA A 84 5.76 -26.69 -11.66
C ALA A 84 6.25 -27.37 -12.95
N ALA A 85 7.53 -27.25 -13.31
CA ALA A 85 8.12 -27.94 -14.45
C ALA A 85 8.14 -29.46 -14.24
N LEU A 86 8.43 -29.93 -13.01
CA LEU A 86 8.39 -31.36 -12.67
C LEU A 86 6.96 -31.92 -12.76
N ILE A 87 5.98 -31.18 -12.23
CA ILE A 87 4.55 -31.52 -12.38
C ILE A 87 4.17 -31.53 -13.86
N GLY A 88 4.48 -30.45 -14.58
CA GLY A 88 4.16 -30.29 -16.00
C GLY A 88 4.76 -31.38 -16.87
N TYR A 89 5.98 -31.83 -16.59
CA TYR A 89 6.61 -32.96 -17.28
C TYR A 89 5.80 -34.24 -17.12
N THR A 90 5.38 -34.57 -15.91
CA THR A 90 4.59 -35.79 -15.64
C THR A 90 3.17 -35.74 -16.21
N VAL A 91 2.53 -34.57 -16.16
CA VAL A 91 1.21 -34.36 -16.78
C VAL A 91 1.34 -34.44 -18.30
N GLY A 92 2.37 -33.82 -18.87
CA GLY A 92 2.66 -33.85 -20.29
C GLY A 92 2.95 -35.27 -20.80
N SER A 93 3.70 -36.08 -20.05
CA SER A 93 3.96 -37.48 -20.44
C SER A 93 2.70 -38.34 -20.37
N ALA A 94 1.84 -38.15 -19.36
CA ALA A 94 0.55 -38.82 -19.27
C ALA A 94 -0.36 -38.47 -20.45
N LEU A 95 -0.47 -37.19 -20.80
CA LEU A 95 -1.25 -36.74 -21.96
C LEU A 95 -0.65 -37.19 -23.30
N GLY A 96 0.68 -37.36 -23.36
CA GLY A 96 1.40 -37.88 -24.52
C GLY A 96 1.27 -39.40 -24.73
N GLY A 97 0.50 -40.10 -23.88
CA GLY A 97 0.25 -41.54 -24.01
C GLY A 97 1.34 -42.43 -23.43
N ALA A 98 2.16 -41.92 -22.50
CA ALA A 98 3.10 -42.77 -21.77
C ALA A 98 2.34 -43.83 -20.94
N GLU A 99 2.73 -45.10 -21.06
CA GLU A 99 2.10 -46.22 -20.34
C GLU A 99 2.26 -46.11 -18.82
N ASP A 100 3.42 -45.61 -18.34
CA ASP A 100 3.70 -45.42 -16.91
C ASP A 100 4.26 -44.01 -16.63
N PRO A 101 3.40 -42.99 -16.47
CA PRO A 101 3.82 -41.65 -16.10
C PRO A 101 4.40 -41.63 -14.68
N LYS A 102 5.58 -41.01 -14.53
CA LYS A 102 6.33 -40.97 -13.26
C LYS A 102 5.71 -40.02 -12.23
N TRP A 103 4.54 -40.34 -11.69
CA TRP A 103 3.80 -39.51 -10.73
C TRP A 103 4.57 -39.17 -9.44
N TYR A 104 5.56 -39.99 -9.06
CA TYR A 104 6.44 -39.65 -7.93
C TYR A 104 7.22 -38.34 -8.18
N ILE A 105 7.60 -38.05 -9.44
CA ILE A 105 8.25 -36.78 -9.83
C ILE A 105 7.27 -35.62 -9.66
N ALA A 106 6.00 -35.82 -10.00
CA ALA A 106 4.93 -34.86 -9.77
C ALA A 106 4.77 -34.57 -8.27
N GLY A 107 4.82 -35.61 -7.43
CA GLY A 107 4.75 -35.50 -5.98
C GLY A 107 5.91 -34.68 -5.41
N ILE A 108 7.15 -34.93 -5.87
CA ILE A 108 8.31 -34.12 -5.49
C ILE A 108 8.12 -32.66 -5.96
N GLY A 109 7.69 -32.45 -7.20
CA GLY A 109 7.39 -31.12 -7.74
C GLY A 109 6.35 -30.37 -6.91
N GLY A 110 5.27 -31.06 -6.50
CA GLY A 110 4.25 -30.54 -5.60
C GLY A 110 4.81 -30.13 -4.25
N GLY A 111 5.67 -30.96 -3.65
CA GLY A 111 6.36 -30.63 -2.40
C GLY A 111 7.21 -29.35 -2.52
N ILE A 112 7.95 -29.20 -3.63
CA ILE A 112 8.74 -28.00 -3.90
C ILE A 112 7.86 -26.75 -4.03
N VAL A 113 6.73 -26.86 -4.75
CA VAL A 113 5.76 -25.76 -4.87
C VAL A 113 5.22 -25.37 -3.49
N LEU A 114 4.86 -26.33 -2.64
CA LEU A 114 4.36 -26.04 -1.29
C LEU A 114 5.39 -25.29 -0.44
N ILE A 115 6.67 -25.65 -0.53
CA ILE A 115 7.76 -24.95 0.18
C ILE A 115 7.96 -23.52 -0.34
N SER A 116 7.68 -23.26 -1.62
CA SER A 116 7.83 -21.92 -2.20
C SER A 116 6.83 -20.89 -1.64
N ILE A 117 5.65 -21.34 -1.18
CA ILE A 117 4.56 -20.48 -0.68
C ILE A 117 4.99 -19.65 0.55
N PRO A 118 5.49 -20.23 1.66
CA PRO A 118 5.91 -19.46 2.81
C PRO A 118 7.11 -18.54 2.51
N ILE A 119 8.00 -18.92 1.58
CA ILE A 119 9.11 -18.06 1.13
C ILE A 119 8.56 -16.81 0.46
N TYR A 120 7.59 -16.97 -0.46
CA TYR A 120 6.93 -15.85 -1.12
C TYR A 120 6.21 -14.94 -0.11
N SER A 121 5.45 -15.55 0.82
CA SER A 121 4.73 -14.82 1.87
C SER A 121 5.67 -13.99 2.73
N THR A 122 6.82 -14.54 3.09
CA THR A 122 7.86 -13.83 3.86
C THR A 122 8.44 -12.67 3.05
N GLY A 123 8.66 -12.87 1.75
CA GLY A 123 9.04 -11.79 0.84
C GLY A 123 8.03 -10.65 0.80
N ASN A 124 6.72 -10.96 0.71
CA ASN A 124 5.66 -9.96 0.75
C ASN A 124 5.62 -9.19 2.06
N LYS A 125 5.83 -9.86 3.19
CA LYS A 125 5.88 -9.21 4.51
C LYS A 125 6.99 -8.18 4.58
N LYS A 126 8.19 -8.50 4.09
CA LYS A 126 9.32 -7.56 4.06
C LYS A 126 9.06 -6.33 3.18
N ILE A 127 8.40 -6.50 2.03
CA ILE A 127 8.04 -5.36 1.19
C ILE A 127 6.93 -4.51 1.84
N HIS A 128 5.99 -5.13 2.55
CA HIS A 128 5.01 -4.38 3.35
C HIS A 128 5.69 -3.55 4.44
N GLU A 129 6.60 -4.15 5.20
CA GLU A 129 7.38 -3.48 6.24
C GLU A 129 8.20 -2.32 5.66
N ALA A 130 8.84 -2.51 4.50
CA ALA A 130 9.54 -1.44 3.80
C ALA A 130 8.64 -0.23 3.50
N ILE A 131 7.40 -0.48 3.06
CA ILE A 131 6.42 0.57 2.76
C ILE A 131 5.93 1.26 4.02
N GLU A 132 5.77 0.52 5.12
CA GLU A 132 5.42 1.08 6.43
C GLU A 132 6.51 2.04 6.92
N VAL A 133 7.77 1.60 6.91
CA VAL A 133 8.93 2.43 7.29
C VAL A 133 9.00 3.72 6.45
N TYR A 134 8.85 3.62 5.13
CA TYR A 134 8.84 4.78 4.24
C TYR A 134 7.72 5.77 4.59
N ASN A 135 6.49 5.27 4.78
CA ASN A 135 5.33 6.10 5.07
C ASN A 135 5.38 6.75 6.47
N GLU A 136 6.04 6.11 7.45
CA GLU A 136 6.22 6.63 8.80
C GLU A 136 7.22 7.80 8.84
N GLU A 137 8.31 7.71 8.08
CA GLU A 137 9.25 8.81 7.91
C GLU A 137 8.63 10.00 7.18
N GLU A 138 7.86 9.76 6.11
CA GLU A 138 7.16 10.82 5.38
C GLU A 138 6.14 11.54 6.29
N LEU A 139 5.44 10.81 7.15
CA LEU A 139 4.55 11.39 8.16
C LEU A 139 5.34 12.26 9.15
N SER A 140 6.49 11.80 9.63
CA SER A 140 7.34 12.52 10.58
C SER A 140 7.92 13.80 9.95
N ALA A 141 8.35 13.75 8.69
CA ALA A 141 8.78 14.92 7.93
C ALA A 141 7.62 15.90 7.66
N SER A 142 6.42 15.39 7.37
CA SER A 142 5.23 16.22 7.17
C SER A 142 4.74 16.87 8.46
N LEU A 143 4.90 16.24 9.63
CA LEU A 143 4.57 16.83 10.93
C LEU A 143 5.52 17.97 11.29
N ASN A 144 6.81 17.84 10.95
CA ASN A 144 7.81 18.88 11.15
C ASN A 144 7.58 20.12 10.25
N LYS A 145 6.92 19.94 9.10
CA LYS A 145 6.53 21.05 8.20
C LYS A 145 5.21 21.73 8.59
N LYS A 146 4.52 21.28 9.65
CA LYS A 146 3.15 21.69 10.00
C LYS A 146 3.05 22.79 11.07
N SER A 147 4.13 23.37 11.57
CA SER A 147 4.06 24.54 12.46
C SER A 147 4.24 25.85 11.69
N PHE A 148 3.38 26.11 10.69
CA PHE A 148 3.24 27.49 10.18
C PHE A 148 2.45 28.36 11.17
N ILE A 149 1.77 27.76 12.15
CA ILE A 149 1.01 28.44 13.19
C ILE A 149 1.36 27.77 14.52
N ASP A 150 2.23 28.41 15.29
CA ASP A 150 2.68 27.90 16.59
C ASP A 150 1.58 28.01 17.66
N LYS A 151 0.69 29.00 17.54
CA LYS A 151 -0.41 29.17 18.50
C LYS A 151 -1.58 29.97 17.92
N ILE A 152 -2.79 29.42 18.03
CA ILE A 152 -4.04 30.16 17.88
C ILE A 152 -4.58 30.42 19.29
N SER A 153 -4.69 31.69 19.66
CA SER A 153 -5.27 32.09 20.95
C SER A 153 -6.34 33.14 20.77
N LEU A 154 -7.43 33.04 21.51
CA LEU A 154 -8.42 34.10 21.63
C LEU A 154 -7.83 35.22 22.51
N ALA A 155 -7.84 36.45 22.01
CA ALA A 155 -7.38 37.62 22.72
C ALA A 155 -8.52 38.63 22.85
N ALA A 156 -8.68 39.20 24.04
CA ALA A 156 -9.63 40.27 24.29
C ALA A 156 -8.86 41.53 24.67
N GLY A 157 -9.20 42.64 24.01
CA GLY A 157 -8.68 43.97 24.29
C GLY A 157 -9.81 44.97 24.56
N PRO A 158 -9.48 46.23 24.89
CA PRO A 158 -10.46 47.29 25.13
C PRO A 158 -11.46 47.49 23.98
N ASP A 159 -11.04 47.17 22.75
CA ASP A 159 -11.80 47.38 21.51
C ASP A 159 -12.50 46.09 20.98
N GLY A 160 -12.46 44.98 21.73
CA GLY A 160 -13.19 43.75 21.39
C GLY A 160 -12.40 42.45 21.53
N VAL A 161 -13.02 41.35 21.07
CA VAL A 161 -12.45 40.00 21.08
C VAL A 161 -12.03 39.61 19.67
N GLY A 162 -10.79 39.12 19.52
CA GLY A 162 -10.22 38.68 18.26
C GLY A 162 -9.42 37.39 18.37
N LEU A 163 -9.05 36.83 17.22
CA LEU A 163 -8.15 35.69 17.12
C LEU A 163 -6.72 36.20 16.93
N ARG A 164 -5.82 35.79 17.81
CA ARG A 164 -4.38 36.05 17.70
C ARG A 164 -3.70 34.80 17.13
N LEU A 165 -3.04 34.99 15.99
CA LEU A 165 -2.20 34.00 15.33
C LEU A 165 -0.74 34.38 15.60
N THR A 166 0.03 33.44 16.14
CA THR A 166 1.48 33.57 16.28
C THR A 166 2.13 32.63 15.26
N PHE A 167 3.00 33.19 14.43
CA PHE A 167 3.81 32.52 13.42
C PHE A 167 5.23 32.34 13.93
#